data_AF-A0A955XK76-F1
#
_entry.id   AF-A0A955XK76-F1
#
_cell.length_a   1.000
_cell.length_b   1.000
_cell.length_c   1.000
_cell.angle_alpha   90.00
_cell.angle_beta   90.00
_cell.angle_gamma   90.00
#
_symmetry.space_group_name_H-M   'P 1'
#
loop_
_entity.id
_entity.type
_entity.pdbx_description
1 polymer ?
#
loop_
_entity_poly.entity_id
_entity_poly.type
_entity_poly.pdbx_seq_one_letter_code
_entity_poly.pdbx_strand_id
1 'polypeptide(L)'
;AASFPDDVGKPGSRTVPLGRRVFIERSDFSEAPPKGWRRLSPGGAVRLRYGPIVRCEAVVKDADGVITGLRCVVDDDARANGTLHWVPAEASVRAEVRLYDRLFSVEKPDQDPAGRDPLTFLNPTSLVVVKDARLEPAAALVTPGTHVQFERNGYYVTDCVDSRADALVFNRAVTLRDSWARKVETTDEEAAAPVAKKADTRPQKKTRAQVREEARARDAELAARLTRYRDVLGLDESDADVLTGDRATGDLFEAALAAYADVPSVTRWVVNEVLAAAKDAPVDSLPLTGEALGALARMVDENVLSNSAAKEVFAELVERGGDPAEITKRRGLRQVSDADAIETIIAEVLAAHPDEVARYREGNQGLLGFFMGQVMRRSGGKANPGLTRRLLQKALAG
;
A
#
# COMPACT_ATOMS: atom_id res chain seq x y z
N ALA A 1 -2.08 -8.42 -25.10
CA ALA A 1 -1.41 -8.54 -23.78
C ALA A 1 -2.45 -8.91 -22.73
N ALA A 2 -2.15 -9.84 -21.81
CA ALA A 2 -3.05 -10.16 -20.70
C ALA A 2 -3.10 -8.99 -19.71
N SER A 3 -4.29 -8.65 -19.21
CA SER A 3 -4.49 -7.53 -18.27
C SER A 3 -4.16 -7.89 -16.82
N PHE A 4 -4.22 -9.18 -16.49
CA PHE A 4 -3.89 -9.70 -15.17
C PHE A 4 -2.86 -10.83 -15.29
N PRO A 5 -2.03 -11.06 -14.26
CA PRO A 5 -1.23 -12.26 -14.14
C PRO A 5 -2.10 -13.54 -14.12
N ASP A 6 -1.56 -14.63 -14.67
CA ASP A 6 -2.31 -15.89 -14.85
C ASP A 6 -2.75 -16.51 -13.51
N ASP A 7 -2.01 -16.27 -12.43
CA ASP A 7 -2.28 -16.77 -11.07
C ASP A 7 -3.43 -16.05 -10.35
N VAL A 8 -3.85 -14.88 -10.85
CA VAL A 8 -4.94 -14.08 -10.26
C VAL A 8 -6.32 -14.59 -10.71
N GLY A 9 -6.38 -15.46 -11.74
CA GLY A 9 -7.62 -16.07 -12.22
C GLY A 9 -8.64 -15.09 -12.80
N LYS A 10 -8.22 -13.84 -13.10
CA LYS A 10 -9.09 -12.80 -13.66
C LYS A 10 -8.97 -12.76 -15.19
N PRO A 11 -10.08 -12.81 -15.93
CA PRO A 11 -10.05 -12.65 -17.37
C PRO A 11 -9.74 -11.19 -17.73
N GLY A 12 -9.03 -10.98 -18.84
CA GLY A 12 -8.80 -9.65 -19.38
C GLY A 12 -7.65 -9.63 -20.36
N SER A 13 -7.85 -8.93 -21.48
CA SER A 13 -6.76 -8.66 -22.42
C SER A 13 -6.91 -7.25 -22.97
N ARG A 14 -5.79 -6.71 -23.44
CA ARG A 14 -5.69 -5.40 -24.06
C ARG A 14 -4.82 -5.44 -25.31
N THR A 15 -5.19 -4.61 -26.27
CA THR A 15 -4.44 -4.46 -27.53
C THR A 15 -3.29 -3.48 -27.31
N VAL A 16 -2.08 -3.95 -27.61
CA VAL A 16 -0.88 -3.11 -27.63
C VAL A 16 -0.30 -3.22 -29.04
N PRO A 17 -0.54 -2.24 -29.93
CA PRO A 17 -0.09 -2.35 -31.31
C PRO A 17 1.44 -2.29 -31.36
N LEU A 18 2.05 -3.20 -32.11
CA LEU A 18 3.49 -3.16 -32.40
C LEU A 18 3.72 -2.36 -33.68
N GLY A 19 4.46 -1.26 -33.57
CA GLY A 19 4.85 -0.41 -34.69
C GLY A 19 6.34 -0.49 -34.98
N ARG A 20 6.77 0.21 -36.04
CA ARG A 20 8.19 0.34 -36.39
C ARG A 20 9.00 1.09 -35.31
N ARG A 21 8.34 1.95 -34.53
CA ARG A 21 8.94 2.70 -33.43
C ARG A 21 8.25 2.34 -32.12
N VAL A 22 9.05 2.10 -31.11
CA VAL A 22 8.61 1.85 -29.74
C VAL A 22 9.44 2.69 -28.79
N PHE A 23 8.88 3.04 -27.64
CA PHE A 23 9.62 3.59 -26.52
C PHE A 23 9.89 2.50 -25.49
N ILE A 24 11.07 2.56 -24.90
CA ILE A 24 11.50 1.79 -23.73
C ILE A 24 12.02 2.78 -22.68
N GLU A 25 12.22 2.33 -21.45
CA GLU A 25 12.88 3.17 -20.45
C GLU A 25 14.33 3.44 -20.85
N ARG A 26 14.80 4.67 -20.61
CA ARG A 26 16.22 5.02 -20.83
C ARG A 26 17.15 4.13 -20.01
N SER A 27 16.74 3.73 -18.82
CA SER A 27 17.49 2.84 -17.93
C SER A 27 17.56 1.38 -18.39
N ASP A 28 16.84 1.00 -19.45
CA ASP A 28 16.87 -0.37 -19.99
C ASP A 28 17.96 -0.58 -21.05
N PHE A 29 18.80 0.42 -21.30
CA PHE A 29 19.94 0.32 -22.21
C PHE A 29 21.23 0.80 -21.54
N SER A 30 22.34 0.11 -21.82
CA SER A 30 23.69 0.58 -21.47
C SER A 30 24.70 0.16 -22.54
N GLU A 31 25.55 1.09 -22.98
CA GLU A 31 26.70 0.78 -23.85
C GLU A 31 27.79 0.01 -23.12
N ALA A 32 27.95 0.27 -21.82
CA ALA A 32 28.86 -0.42 -20.92
C ALA A 32 28.04 -1.18 -19.86
N PRO A 33 27.44 -2.33 -20.21
CA PRO A 33 26.55 -3.05 -19.29
C PRO A 33 27.34 -3.55 -18.06
N PRO A 34 26.87 -3.30 -16.83
CA PRO A 34 27.51 -3.82 -15.63
C PRO A 34 27.34 -5.34 -15.53
N LYS A 35 28.12 -5.98 -14.64
CA LYS A 35 27.98 -7.43 -14.39
C LYS A 35 26.54 -7.77 -13.98
N GLY A 36 25.98 -8.81 -14.59
CA GLY A 36 24.60 -9.25 -14.32
C GLY A 36 23.51 -8.43 -15.00
N TRP A 37 23.86 -7.56 -15.96
CA TRP A 37 22.91 -6.80 -16.77
C TRP A 37 21.98 -7.73 -17.57
N ARG A 38 20.67 -7.62 -17.33
CA ARG A 38 19.60 -8.39 -18.01
C ARG A 38 18.69 -7.49 -18.84
N ARG A 39 19.24 -6.44 -19.44
CA ARG A 39 18.53 -5.54 -20.36
C ARG A 39 19.33 -5.36 -21.65
N LEU A 40 18.99 -4.37 -22.44
CA LEU A 40 19.55 -4.17 -23.77
C LEU A 40 20.96 -3.56 -23.69
N SER A 41 21.81 -3.94 -24.62
CA SER A 41 23.18 -3.46 -24.81
C SER A 41 23.53 -3.56 -26.30
N PRO A 42 24.61 -2.91 -26.79
CA PRO A 42 25.06 -3.10 -28.17
C PRO A 42 25.23 -4.59 -28.52
N GLY A 43 24.63 -5.04 -29.62
CA GLY A 43 24.61 -6.44 -30.06
C GLY A 43 23.74 -7.38 -29.22
N GLY A 44 23.25 -6.94 -28.05
CA GLY A 44 22.44 -7.74 -27.15
C GLY A 44 20.99 -7.85 -27.62
N ALA A 45 20.32 -8.94 -27.23
CA ALA A 45 18.91 -9.21 -27.52
C ALA A 45 18.05 -9.25 -26.25
N VAL A 46 16.82 -8.73 -26.33
CA VAL A 46 15.82 -8.75 -25.25
C VAL A 46 14.44 -9.08 -25.81
N ARG A 47 13.58 -9.67 -24.99
CA ARG A 47 12.17 -9.85 -25.32
C ARG A 47 11.39 -8.58 -24.99
N LEU A 48 10.64 -8.07 -25.96
CA LEU A 48 9.59 -7.10 -25.67
C LEU A 48 8.43 -7.85 -25.01
N ARG A 49 7.95 -7.40 -23.84
CA ARG A 49 6.89 -8.11 -23.13
C ARG A 49 5.64 -8.22 -24.01
N TYR A 50 5.12 -9.45 -24.14
CA TYR A 50 4.04 -9.80 -25.07
C TYR A 50 4.31 -9.50 -26.56
N GLY A 51 5.58 -9.32 -26.94
CA GLY A 51 6.04 -9.05 -28.29
C GLY A 51 7.26 -9.90 -28.68
N PRO A 52 7.92 -9.56 -29.81
CA PRO A 52 9.04 -10.33 -30.34
C PRO A 52 10.32 -10.13 -29.52
N ILE A 53 11.33 -10.95 -29.84
CA ILE A 53 12.70 -10.69 -29.40
C ILE A 53 13.33 -9.68 -30.36
N VAL A 54 14.02 -8.68 -29.81
CA VAL A 54 14.71 -7.64 -30.58
C VAL A 54 16.18 -7.58 -30.19
N ARG A 55 17.05 -7.36 -31.18
CA ARG A 55 18.50 -7.22 -31.02
C ARG A 55 18.94 -5.81 -31.39
N CYS A 56 19.74 -5.17 -30.54
CA CYS A 56 20.25 -3.81 -30.80
C CYS A 56 21.44 -3.86 -31.76
N GLU A 57 21.29 -3.28 -32.96
CA GLU A 57 22.35 -3.26 -33.98
C GLU A 57 23.12 -1.94 -34.02
N ALA A 58 22.46 -0.83 -33.70
CA ALA A 58 23.13 0.47 -33.67
C ALA A 58 22.58 1.39 -32.59
N VAL A 59 23.47 2.20 -32.01
CA VAL A 59 23.15 3.26 -31.08
C VAL A 59 23.12 4.57 -31.86
N VAL A 60 22.02 5.30 -31.79
CA VAL A 60 21.86 6.61 -32.43
C VAL A 60 22.15 7.67 -31.38
N LYS A 61 23.10 8.55 -31.69
CA LYS A 61 23.52 9.66 -30.84
C LYS A 61 23.35 10.99 -31.57
N ASP A 62 23.13 12.06 -30.82
CA ASP A 62 23.20 13.42 -31.36
C ASP A 62 24.66 13.94 -31.42
N ALA A 63 24.81 15.21 -31.79
CA ALA A 63 26.11 15.86 -31.92
C ALA A 63 26.91 15.92 -30.60
N ASP A 64 26.22 15.93 -29.47
CA ASP A 64 26.82 15.97 -28.13
C ASP A 64 27.10 14.56 -27.59
N GLY A 65 26.85 13.52 -28.39
CA GLY A 65 27.06 12.12 -28.01
C GLY A 65 25.96 11.54 -27.13
N VAL A 66 24.83 12.24 -26.94
CA VAL A 66 23.70 11.76 -26.14
C VAL A 66 22.90 10.76 -26.95
N ILE A 67 22.58 9.62 -26.32
CA ILE A 67 21.76 8.58 -26.95
C ILE A 67 20.33 9.11 -27.15
N THR A 68 19.91 9.19 -28.41
CA THR A 68 18.59 9.65 -28.85
C THR A 68 17.72 8.51 -29.38
N GLY A 69 18.31 7.36 -29.68
CA GLY A 69 17.57 6.17 -30.08
C GLY A 69 18.43 4.94 -30.28
N LEU A 70 17.77 3.80 -30.50
CA LEU A 70 18.40 2.53 -30.80
C LEU A 70 17.78 1.98 -32.09
N ARG A 71 18.61 1.45 -32.99
CA ARG A 71 18.15 0.67 -34.13
C ARG A 71 18.22 -0.80 -33.76
N CYS A 72 17.07 -1.44 -33.76
CA CYS A 72 16.95 -2.85 -33.44
C CYS A 72 16.31 -3.60 -34.61
N VAL A 73 16.63 -4.89 -34.70
CA VAL A 73 15.96 -5.84 -35.60
C VAL A 73 15.18 -6.85 -34.78
N VAL A 74 14.09 -7.36 -35.34
CA VAL A 74 13.41 -8.52 -34.80
C VAL A 74 14.26 -9.75 -35.08
N ASP A 75 14.50 -10.55 -34.05
CA ASP A 75 15.33 -11.74 -34.07
C ASP A 75 14.79 -12.76 -33.08
N ASP A 76 13.74 -13.46 -33.48
CA ASP A 76 13.02 -14.41 -32.60
C ASP A 76 13.83 -15.66 -32.27
N ASP A 77 14.92 -15.93 -33.01
CA ASP A 77 15.85 -17.04 -32.76
C ASP A 77 16.93 -16.66 -31.73
N ALA A 78 17.10 -15.36 -31.44
CA ALA A 78 18.09 -14.92 -30.46
C ALA A 78 17.73 -15.35 -29.03
N ARG A 79 18.77 -15.68 -28.27
CA ARG A 79 18.65 -15.87 -26.82
C ARG A 79 18.48 -14.52 -26.13
N ALA A 80 17.24 -14.20 -25.74
CA ALA A 80 16.93 -12.98 -25.00
C ALA A 80 17.62 -12.94 -23.61
N ASN A 81 18.31 -11.84 -23.32
CA ASN A 81 18.98 -11.59 -22.05
C ASN A 81 18.02 -11.17 -20.92
N GLY A 82 16.81 -10.75 -21.28
CA GLY A 82 15.75 -10.36 -20.35
C GLY A 82 14.49 -9.92 -21.09
N THR A 83 13.48 -9.50 -20.33
CA THR A 83 12.20 -9.02 -20.85
C THR A 83 11.97 -7.57 -20.43
N LEU A 84 11.66 -6.69 -21.38
CA LEU A 84 11.42 -5.27 -21.15
C LEU A 84 9.94 -4.91 -21.39
N HIS A 85 9.42 -3.96 -20.62
CA HIS A 85 8.20 -3.27 -21.02
C HIS A 85 8.51 -2.25 -22.13
N TRP A 86 7.50 -1.89 -22.89
CA TRP A 86 7.59 -0.99 -24.03
C TRP A 86 6.22 -0.42 -24.36
N VAL A 87 6.19 0.67 -25.11
CA VAL A 87 4.95 1.26 -25.64
C VAL A 87 5.13 1.65 -27.11
N PRO A 88 4.09 1.56 -27.96
CA PRO A 88 4.16 2.03 -29.35
C PRO A 88 4.39 3.53 -29.40
N ALA A 89 5.33 4.01 -30.21
CA ALA A 89 5.63 5.43 -30.25
C ALA A 89 4.44 6.26 -30.76
N GLU A 90 3.79 5.80 -31.83
CA GLU A 90 2.69 6.51 -32.50
C GLU A 90 1.37 6.43 -31.74
N ALA A 91 1.07 5.27 -31.14
CA ALA A 91 -0.20 5.04 -30.45
C ALA A 91 -0.12 5.30 -28.93
N SER A 92 1.08 5.55 -28.38
CA SER A 92 1.22 5.87 -26.96
C SER A 92 0.49 7.16 -26.59
N VAL A 93 -0.10 7.15 -25.40
CA VAL A 93 -0.75 8.32 -24.81
C VAL A 93 0.22 9.04 -23.89
N ARG A 94 0.12 10.37 -23.82
CA ARG A 94 0.91 11.18 -22.88
C ARG A 94 0.19 11.26 -21.55
N ALA A 95 0.96 11.22 -20.47
CA ALA A 95 0.45 11.43 -19.13
C ALA A 95 1.48 12.15 -18.26
N GLU A 96 0.98 12.88 -17.26
CA GLU A 96 1.79 13.27 -16.12
C GLU A 96 1.86 12.08 -15.15
N VAL A 97 3.08 11.70 -14.75
CA VAL A 97 3.31 10.65 -13.75
C VAL A 97 4.05 11.27 -12.56
N ARG A 98 3.42 11.23 -11.40
CA ARG A 98 3.94 11.71 -10.12
C ARG A 98 4.56 10.54 -9.38
N LEU A 99 5.88 10.51 -9.37
CA LEU A 99 6.66 9.52 -8.65
C LEU A 99 6.80 9.97 -7.21
N TYR A 100 5.80 9.63 -6.40
CA TYR A 100 5.88 9.83 -4.96
C TYR A 100 6.88 8.83 -4.34
N ASP A 101 7.58 9.31 -3.33
CA ASP A 101 8.42 8.58 -2.41
C ASP A 101 8.19 9.13 -0.99
N ARG A 102 8.89 8.57 0.00
CA ARG A 102 8.83 9.05 1.39
C ARG A 102 9.14 10.55 1.44
N LEU A 103 8.34 11.28 2.22
CA LEU A 103 8.47 12.72 2.38
C LEU A 103 9.78 13.12 3.06
N PHE A 104 10.26 12.30 4.00
CA PHE A 104 11.49 12.51 4.74
C PHE A 104 12.57 11.50 4.36
N SER A 105 13.82 11.92 4.45
CA SER A 105 15.01 11.10 4.16
C SER A 105 15.44 10.22 5.34
N VAL A 106 14.92 10.49 6.53
CA VAL A 106 15.18 9.76 7.78
C VAL A 106 13.89 9.17 8.33
N GLU A 107 14.03 8.14 9.16
CA GLU A 107 12.89 7.45 9.78
C GLU A 107 12.12 8.33 10.77
N LYS A 108 12.86 9.12 11.55
CA LYS A 108 12.35 9.95 12.64
C LYS A 108 12.87 11.39 12.51
N PRO A 109 12.33 12.21 11.59
CA PRO A 109 12.81 13.57 11.32
C PRO A 109 12.63 14.52 12.51
N ASP A 110 11.77 14.15 13.45
CA ASP A 110 11.42 14.83 14.70
C ASP A 110 12.32 14.44 15.89
N GLN A 111 13.09 13.35 15.80
CA GLN A 111 13.92 12.83 16.89
C GLN A 111 15.42 12.95 16.59
N ASP A 112 15.81 14.01 15.88
CA ASP A 112 17.21 14.29 15.62
C ASP A 112 17.95 14.67 16.93
N PRO A 113 19.00 13.93 17.33
CA PRO A 113 19.73 14.23 18.57
C PRO A 113 20.40 15.60 18.60
N ALA A 114 20.64 16.20 17.43
CA ALA A 114 21.20 17.54 17.30
C ALA A 114 20.13 18.65 17.32
N GLY A 115 18.85 18.29 17.48
CA GLY A 115 17.73 19.24 17.58
C GLY A 115 17.50 20.05 16.30
N ARG A 116 17.88 19.52 15.13
CA ARG A 116 17.65 20.20 13.85
C ARG A 116 16.16 20.22 13.52
N ASP A 117 15.75 21.26 12.80
CA ASP A 117 14.38 21.38 12.26
C ASP A 117 14.04 20.16 11.38
N PRO A 118 12.92 19.46 11.63
CA PRO A 118 12.48 18.30 10.83
C PRO A 118 12.41 18.57 9.32
N LEU A 119 12.13 19.81 8.92
CA LEU A 119 12.08 20.19 7.50
C LEU A 119 13.44 20.09 6.81
N THR A 120 14.54 20.06 7.57
CA THR A 120 15.88 19.80 7.03
C THR A 120 16.04 18.37 6.51
N PHE A 121 15.20 17.44 6.98
CA PHE A 121 15.19 16.06 6.51
C PHE A 121 14.18 15.81 5.39
N LEU A 122 13.60 16.85 4.78
CA LEU A 122 12.75 16.66 3.62
C LEU A 122 13.53 15.96 2.52
N ASN A 123 12.98 14.86 2.03
CA ASN A 123 13.52 14.16 0.89
C ASN A 123 13.27 15.01 -0.38
N PRO A 124 14.32 15.55 -1.03
CA PRO A 124 14.16 16.41 -2.19
C PRO A 124 13.58 15.67 -3.40
N THR A 125 13.61 14.32 -3.38
CA THR A 125 13.03 13.46 -4.42
C THR A 125 11.75 12.76 -3.95
N SER A 126 11.13 13.22 -2.85
CA SER A 126 9.82 12.75 -2.35
C SER A 126 8.70 12.88 -3.39
N LEU A 127 8.86 13.80 -4.34
CA LEU A 127 8.01 13.91 -5.51
C LEU A 127 8.86 14.26 -6.73
N VAL A 128 8.85 13.38 -7.72
CA VAL A 128 9.37 13.67 -9.07
C VAL A 128 8.22 13.63 -10.06
N VAL A 129 7.98 14.74 -10.76
CA VAL A 129 6.90 14.86 -11.75
C VAL A 129 7.46 14.65 -13.16
N VAL A 130 6.98 13.60 -13.83
CA VAL A 130 7.31 13.29 -15.22
C VAL A 130 6.14 13.73 -16.11
N LYS A 131 6.29 14.86 -16.80
CA LYS A 131 5.17 15.49 -17.56
C LYS A 131 4.84 14.84 -18.90
N ASP A 132 5.82 14.19 -19.52
CA ASP A 132 5.71 13.61 -20.86
C ASP A 132 5.90 12.08 -20.84
N ALA A 133 5.38 11.43 -19.80
CA ALA A 133 5.42 9.97 -19.74
C ALA A 133 4.61 9.37 -20.89
N ARG A 134 5.09 8.25 -21.45
CA ARG A 134 4.43 7.53 -22.54
C ARG A 134 3.81 6.25 -22.00
N LEU A 135 2.50 6.14 -22.12
CA LEU A 135 1.74 4.97 -21.67
C LEU A 135 1.13 4.26 -22.88
N GLU A 136 0.81 2.98 -22.72
CA GLU A 136 0.09 2.21 -23.73
C GLU A 136 -1.35 2.73 -23.93
N PRO A 137 -1.98 2.49 -25.10
CA PRO A 137 -3.29 3.07 -25.43
C PRO A 137 -4.40 2.79 -24.40
N ALA A 138 -4.37 1.62 -23.76
CA ALA A 138 -5.36 1.24 -22.76
C ALA A 138 -5.38 2.18 -21.53
N ALA A 139 -4.30 2.93 -21.28
CA ALA A 139 -4.26 3.91 -20.19
C ALA A 139 -5.23 5.07 -20.40
N ALA A 140 -5.69 5.36 -21.63
CA ALA A 140 -6.72 6.37 -21.85
C ALA A 140 -8.14 5.90 -21.49
N LEU A 141 -8.32 4.60 -21.24
CA LEU A 141 -9.62 4.01 -20.92
C LEU A 141 -9.87 3.92 -19.41
N VAL A 142 -8.88 4.27 -18.58
CA VAL A 142 -9.02 4.19 -17.12
C VAL A 142 -9.71 5.44 -16.57
N THR A 143 -10.56 5.24 -15.56
CA THR A 143 -11.24 6.35 -14.88
C THR A 143 -10.42 6.86 -13.69
N PRO A 144 -10.61 8.12 -13.27
CA PRO A 144 -10.01 8.63 -12.04
C PRO A 144 -10.24 7.71 -10.84
N GLY A 145 -9.22 7.49 -10.02
CA GLY A 145 -9.23 6.52 -8.90
C GLY A 145 -8.93 5.08 -9.29
N THR A 146 -8.76 4.75 -10.58
CA THR A 146 -8.40 3.40 -11.01
C THR A 146 -6.97 3.07 -10.61
N HIS A 147 -6.79 1.89 -10.00
CA HIS A 147 -5.49 1.33 -9.62
C HIS A 147 -4.96 0.44 -10.74
N VAL A 148 -3.69 0.63 -11.11
CA VAL A 148 -3.03 -0.10 -12.18
C VAL A 148 -1.59 -0.44 -11.78
N GLN A 149 -1.06 -1.53 -12.32
CA GLN A 149 0.36 -1.82 -12.23
C GLN A 149 1.04 -1.36 -13.51
N PHE A 150 2.01 -0.45 -13.40
CA PHE A 150 2.93 -0.20 -14.50
C PHE A 150 4.06 -1.21 -14.41
N GLU A 151 4.18 -2.01 -15.47
CA GLU A 151 5.10 -3.11 -15.56
C GLU A 151 6.52 -2.69 -15.18
N ARG A 152 7.17 -3.48 -14.31
CA ARG A 152 8.53 -3.26 -13.77
C ARG A 152 8.75 -1.98 -12.94
N ASN A 153 7.80 -1.03 -12.95
CA ASN A 153 7.96 0.26 -12.30
C ASN A 153 7.27 0.32 -10.93
N GLY A 154 6.02 -0.16 -10.81
CA GLY A 154 5.27 -0.08 -9.55
C GLY A 154 3.75 -0.13 -9.73
N TYR A 155 3.04 0.14 -8.64
CA TYR A 155 1.60 0.33 -8.62
C TYR A 155 1.27 1.81 -8.60
N TYR A 156 0.29 2.19 -9.39
CA TYR A 156 -0.13 3.56 -9.63
C TYR A 156 -1.64 3.68 -9.46
N VAL A 157 -2.08 4.87 -9.11
CA VAL A 157 -3.48 5.26 -9.10
C VAL A 157 -3.67 6.45 -10.03
N THR A 158 -4.76 6.43 -10.79
CA THR A 158 -5.15 7.59 -11.61
C THR A 158 -5.64 8.68 -10.65
N ASP A 159 -5.07 9.87 -10.72
CA ASP A 159 -5.40 10.96 -9.78
C ASP A 159 -6.89 11.30 -9.83
N CYS A 160 -7.55 11.37 -8.67
CA CYS A 160 -9.00 11.56 -8.59
C CYS A 160 -9.45 13.01 -8.82
N VAL A 161 -8.52 13.97 -8.77
CA VAL A 161 -8.81 15.41 -8.87
C VAL A 161 -8.30 15.97 -10.20
N ASP A 162 -7.05 15.66 -10.55
CA ASP A 162 -6.34 16.30 -11.65
C ASP A 162 -6.46 15.53 -12.97
N SER A 163 -6.75 14.22 -12.91
CA SER A 163 -6.86 13.40 -14.11
C SER A 163 -8.18 13.63 -14.83
N ARG A 164 -8.09 13.85 -16.14
CA ARG A 164 -9.22 14.11 -17.04
C ARG A 164 -9.01 13.39 -18.37
N ALA A 165 -10.06 13.27 -19.16
CA ALA A 165 -10.04 12.49 -20.41
C ALA A 165 -8.95 12.93 -21.41
N ASP A 166 -8.58 14.21 -21.41
CA ASP A 166 -7.57 14.81 -22.29
C ASP A 166 -6.22 15.08 -21.60
N ALA A 167 -6.11 14.82 -20.28
CA ALA A 167 -4.88 14.96 -19.52
C ALA A 167 -4.84 13.96 -18.37
N LEU A 168 -4.21 12.83 -18.64
CA LEU A 168 -4.07 11.74 -17.67
C LEU A 168 -3.00 12.10 -16.64
N VAL A 169 -3.33 11.87 -15.37
CA VAL A 169 -2.41 12.04 -14.25
C VAL A 169 -2.38 10.75 -13.43
N PHE A 170 -1.18 10.22 -13.19
CA PHE A 170 -0.97 9.02 -12.39
C PHE A 170 -0.05 9.29 -11.21
N ASN A 171 -0.43 8.81 -10.03
CA ASN A 171 0.37 8.88 -8.82
C ASN A 171 0.93 7.50 -8.51
N ARG A 172 2.25 7.39 -8.31
CA ARG A 172 2.86 6.15 -7.83
C ARG A 172 2.40 5.91 -6.39
N ALA A 173 1.68 4.83 -6.16
CA ALA A 173 1.26 4.40 -4.83
C ALA A 173 2.40 3.68 -4.10
N VAL A 174 3.04 2.70 -4.76
CA VAL A 174 4.17 1.95 -4.20
C VAL A 174 5.04 1.33 -5.29
N THR A 175 6.33 1.13 -5.02
CA THR A 175 7.26 0.41 -5.90
C THR A 175 7.04 -1.11 -5.82
N LEU A 176 7.52 -1.87 -6.81
CA LEU A 176 7.37 -3.34 -6.82
C LEU A 176 8.18 -4.07 -5.73
N ARG A 177 9.25 -3.45 -5.25
CA ARG A 177 10.10 -3.96 -4.18
C ARG A 177 10.40 -2.82 -3.22
N ASP A 178 10.48 -3.16 -1.95
CA ASP A 178 10.98 -2.23 -0.94
C ASP A 178 12.48 -1.99 -1.16
N SER A 179 12.82 -0.77 -1.55
CA SER A 179 14.21 -0.35 -1.77
C SER A 179 14.87 0.20 -0.50
N TRP A 180 14.13 0.33 0.61
CA TRP A 180 14.62 1.01 1.80
C TRP A 180 15.32 0.07 2.79
N ALA A 181 14.87 -1.19 2.90
CA ALA A 181 15.57 -2.22 3.69
C ALA A 181 17.02 -2.47 3.24
N ARG A 182 17.39 -2.02 2.03
CA ARG A 182 18.72 -2.21 1.44
C ARG A 182 19.63 -0.98 1.52
N LYS A 183 19.12 0.18 1.96
CA LYS A 183 19.84 1.46 1.94
C LYS A 183 20.43 1.87 3.29
N VAL A 184 20.17 1.11 4.36
CA VAL A 184 20.66 1.39 5.71
C VAL A 184 22.14 0.99 5.91
N GLU A 185 22.77 0.29 4.96
CA GLU A 185 24.15 -0.22 5.13
C GLU A 185 25.28 0.59 4.48
N THR A 186 25.02 1.76 3.89
CA THR A 186 26.11 2.61 3.39
C THR A 186 25.83 4.08 3.66
N THR A 187 26.12 4.51 4.89
CA THR A 187 26.56 5.89 5.14
C THR A 187 27.99 6.02 4.65
N ASP A 188 28.24 7.00 3.78
CA ASP A 188 29.37 7.93 3.95
C ASP A 188 29.15 9.17 3.08
N GLU A 189 29.65 10.26 3.62
CA GLU A 189 29.45 11.66 3.30
C GLU A 189 29.95 12.06 1.91
N GLU A 190 29.21 12.91 1.20
CA GLU A 190 29.82 14.04 0.49
C GLU A 190 28.78 15.14 0.20
N ALA A 191 29.13 16.35 0.64
CA ALA A 191 28.33 17.56 0.58
C ALA A 191 28.12 18.06 -0.86
N ALA A 192 26.94 18.61 -1.14
CA ALA A 192 26.70 19.44 -2.31
C ALA A 192 25.95 20.72 -1.94
N ALA A 193 26.56 21.86 -2.29
CA ALA A 193 26.18 23.24 -2.01
C ALA A 193 24.82 23.67 -2.64
N PRO A 194 24.19 24.76 -2.17
CA PRO A 194 22.82 25.09 -2.53
C PRO A 194 22.75 25.81 -3.89
N VAL A 195 21.85 25.33 -4.76
CA VAL A 195 21.44 26.05 -5.98
C VAL A 195 20.18 26.84 -5.66
N ALA A 196 20.24 28.16 -5.87
CA ALA A 196 19.14 29.09 -5.64
C ALA A 196 17.87 28.73 -6.42
N LYS A 197 16.76 28.49 -5.71
CA LYS A 197 15.42 28.32 -6.30
C LYS A 197 14.79 29.68 -6.56
N LYS A 198 14.28 29.89 -7.79
CA LYS A 198 13.34 30.98 -8.09
C LYS A 198 12.03 30.73 -7.33
N ALA A 199 11.50 31.78 -6.70
CA ALA A 199 10.26 31.74 -5.92
C ALA A 199 9.04 31.43 -6.81
N ASP A 200 8.24 30.44 -6.41
CA ASP A 200 6.90 30.18 -6.97
C ASP A 200 5.89 30.96 -6.12
N THR A 201 5.23 31.95 -6.72
CA THR A 201 4.35 32.92 -6.05
C THR A 201 2.88 32.48 -6.00
N ARG A 202 2.60 31.17 -5.91
CA ARG A 202 1.23 30.65 -5.78
C ARG A 202 0.89 30.39 -4.31
N PRO A 203 -0.29 30.83 -3.79
CA PRO A 203 -0.68 30.57 -2.41
C PRO A 203 -0.81 29.07 -2.18
N GLN A 204 0.02 28.52 -1.29
CA GLN A 204 -0.01 27.11 -0.91
C GLN A 204 -1.30 26.82 -0.14
N LYS A 205 -2.06 25.78 -0.54
CA LYS A 205 -3.16 25.26 0.27
C LYS A 205 -2.58 24.74 1.60
N LYS A 206 -3.18 25.15 2.72
CA LYS A 206 -2.77 24.71 4.07
C LYS A 206 -2.84 23.19 4.18
N THR A 207 -1.86 22.57 4.82
CA THR A 207 -1.85 21.12 5.06
C THR A 207 -2.86 20.74 6.15
N ARG A 208 -3.27 19.47 6.22
CA ARG A 208 -4.19 19.00 7.28
C ARG A 208 -3.63 19.23 8.69
N ALA A 209 -2.31 19.07 8.88
CA ALA A 209 -1.63 19.35 10.15
C ALA A 209 -1.72 20.84 10.50
N GLN A 210 -1.47 21.75 9.54
CA GLN A 210 -1.63 23.19 9.76
C GLN A 210 -3.07 23.58 10.09
N VAL A 211 -4.05 22.92 9.47
CA VAL A 211 -5.47 23.14 9.79
C VAL A 211 -5.79 22.71 11.23
N ARG A 212 -5.28 21.56 11.68
CA ARG A 212 -5.46 21.08 13.07
C ARG A 212 -4.73 21.96 14.08
N GLU A 213 -3.52 22.40 13.77
CA GLU A 213 -2.76 23.33 14.59
C GLU A 213 -3.49 24.67 14.74
N GLU A 214 -4.04 25.23 13.65
CA GLU A 214 -4.87 26.43 13.71
C GLU A 214 -6.17 26.20 14.50
N ALA A 215 -6.78 25.02 14.41
CA ALA A 215 -7.94 24.67 15.21
C ALA A 215 -7.60 24.66 16.71
N ARG A 216 -6.48 24.04 17.09
CA ARG A 216 -5.95 24.03 18.46
C ARG A 216 -5.55 25.43 18.95
N ALA A 217 -5.02 26.28 18.08
CA ALA A 217 -4.71 27.66 18.43
C ALA A 217 -5.97 28.50 18.70
N ARG A 218 -7.11 28.14 18.11
CA ARG A 218 -8.41 28.82 18.30
C ARG A 218 -9.27 28.18 19.39
N ASP A 219 -9.01 26.93 19.75
CA ASP A 219 -9.78 26.16 20.71
C ASP A 219 -8.91 25.63 21.85
N ALA A 220 -9.01 26.28 23.00
CA ALA A 220 -8.23 25.94 24.19
C ALA A 220 -8.48 24.51 24.70
N GLU A 221 -9.65 23.92 24.45
CA GLU A 221 -9.93 22.53 24.84
C GLU A 221 -9.13 21.55 23.97
N LEU A 222 -9.04 21.80 22.66
CA LEU A 222 -8.25 20.94 21.77
C LEU A 222 -6.75 21.02 22.10
N ALA A 223 -6.26 22.21 22.47
CA ALA A 223 -4.90 22.37 22.97
C ALA A 223 -4.68 21.62 24.30
N ALA A 224 -5.62 21.73 25.25
CA ALA A 224 -5.54 21.01 26.52
C ALA A 224 -5.59 19.48 26.34
N ARG A 225 -6.42 18.99 25.42
CA ARG A 225 -6.47 17.57 25.05
C ARG A 225 -5.15 17.10 24.46
N LEU A 226 -4.52 17.88 23.58
CA LEU A 226 -3.23 17.50 23.00
C LEU A 226 -2.17 17.27 24.08
N THR A 227 -2.08 18.18 25.06
CA THR A 227 -1.20 18.02 26.21
C THR A 227 -1.57 16.77 27.01
N ARG A 228 -2.84 16.59 27.36
CA ARG A 228 -3.29 15.40 28.12
C ARG A 228 -3.03 14.09 27.38
N TYR A 229 -3.22 14.04 26.07
CA TYR A 229 -3.07 12.82 25.28
C TYR A 229 -1.62 12.37 25.22
N ARG A 230 -0.70 13.33 25.15
CA ARG A 230 0.73 13.07 25.19
C ARG A 230 1.20 12.71 26.60
N ASP A 231 0.89 13.56 27.57
CA ASP A 231 1.53 13.51 28.89
C ASP A 231 0.87 12.50 29.84
N VAL A 232 -0.43 12.26 29.68
CA VAL A 232 -1.20 11.37 30.56
C VAL A 232 -1.55 10.05 29.86
N LEU A 233 -2.00 10.11 28.60
CA LEU A 233 -2.36 8.89 27.86
C LEU A 233 -1.16 8.25 27.16
N GLY A 234 -0.02 8.93 27.06
CA GLY A 234 1.20 8.40 26.46
C GLY A 234 1.13 8.20 24.95
N LEU A 235 0.22 8.91 24.28
CA LEU A 235 0.11 8.87 22.82
C LEU A 235 1.30 9.58 22.18
N ASP A 236 1.74 9.04 21.04
CA ASP A 236 2.73 9.73 20.21
C ASP A 236 2.15 11.02 19.62
N GLU A 237 3.03 11.89 19.12
CA GLU A 237 2.64 13.19 18.62
C GLU A 237 1.70 13.10 17.41
N SER A 238 1.82 12.05 16.59
CA SER A 238 0.98 11.85 15.41
C SER A 238 -0.46 11.51 15.80
N ASP A 239 -0.64 10.52 16.66
CA ASP A 239 -1.96 10.07 17.11
C ASP A 239 -2.63 11.17 17.95
N ALA A 240 -1.88 11.83 18.84
CA ALA A 240 -2.40 12.93 19.63
C ALA A 240 -2.81 14.13 18.75
N ASP A 241 -2.04 14.49 17.72
CA ASP A 241 -2.40 15.55 16.77
C ASP A 241 -3.66 15.20 15.98
N VAL A 242 -3.78 13.96 15.50
CA VAL A 242 -4.95 13.50 14.76
C VAL A 242 -6.21 13.53 15.61
N LEU A 243 -6.16 12.96 16.83
CA LEU A 243 -7.32 12.87 17.73
C LEU A 243 -7.77 14.22 18.29
N THR A 244 -6.91 15.23 18.23
CA THR A 244 -7.21 16.60 18.70
C THR A 244 -7.38 17.61 17.57
N GLY A 245 -7.56 17.11 16.34
CA GLY A 245 -7.78 17.95 15.17
C GLY A 245 -9.09 18.71 15.15
N ASP A 246 -10.11 18.16 15.78
CA ASP A 246 -11.44 18.73 15.94
C ASP A 246 -12.14 18.14 17.18
N ARG A 247 -13.21 18.80 17.64
CA ARG A 247 -13.93 18.38 18.85
C ARG A 247 -14.63 17.04 18.69
N ALA A 248 -15.27 16.79 17.55
CA ALA A 248 -16.06 15.57 17.34
C ALA A 248 -15.17 14.32 17.39
N THR A 249 -13.99 14.36 16.76
CA THR A 249 -13.01 13.27 16.82
C THR A 249 -12.54 13.02 18.26
N GLY A 250 -12.20 14.08 18.99
CA GLY A 250 -11.77 13.94 20.39
C GLY A 250 -12.89 13.47 21.32
N ASP A 251 -14.11 13.95 21.13
CA ASP A 251 -15.28 13.56 21.94
C ASP A 251 -15.62 12.08 21.74
N LEU A 252 -15.58 11.59 20.49
CA LEU A 252 -15.75 10.17 20.19
C LEU A 252 -14.67 9.33 20.88
N PHE A 253 -13.41 9.77 20.82
CA PHE A 253 -12.28 9.08 21.42
C PHE A 253 -12.40 8.99 22.95
N GLU A 254 -12.74 10.09 23.64
CA GLU A 254 -12.98 10.09 25.10
C GLU A 254 -14.14 9.17 25.48
N ALA A 255 -15.26 9.22 24.76
CA ALA A 255 -16.41 8.38 25.02
C ALA A 255 -16.08 6.88 24.81
N ALA A 256 -15.25 6.57 23.81
CA ALA A 256 -14.75 5.21 23.60
C ALA A 256 -13.81 4.74 24.71
N LEU A 257 -12.90 5.60 25.19
CA LEU A 257 -12.03 5.30 26.33
C LEU A 257 -12.82 5.13 27.63
N ALA A 258 -13.89 5.90 27.83
CA ALA A 258 -14.77 5.76 28.97
C ALA A 258 -15.48 4.39 28.98
N ALA A 259 -15.84 3.87 27.80
CA ALA A 259 -16.43 2.54 27.65
C ALA A 259 -15.40 1.40 27.71
N TYR A 260 -14.17 1.65 27.25
CA TYR A 260 -13.07 0.70 27.30
C TYR A 260 -11.71 1.41 27.42
N ALA A 261 -11.13 1.38 28.62
CA ALA A 261 -9.93 2.13 28.98
C ALA A 261 -8.61 1.50 28.47
N ASP A 262 -8.60 1.00 27.23
CA ASP A 262 -7.38 0.59 26.53
C ASP A 262 -7.00 1.62 25.47
N VAL A 263 -6.02 2.46 25.82
CA VAL A 263 -5.60 3.58 24.98
C VAL A 263 -5.10 3.13 23.60
N PRO A 264 -4.20 2.14 23.47
CA PRO A 264 -3.71 1.71 22.15
C PRO A 264 -4.81 1.13 21.26
N SER A 265 -5.71 0.30 21.80
CA SER A 265 -6.75 -0.34 21.01
C SER A 265 -7.77 0.67 20.51
N VAL A 266 -8.25 1.57 21.38
CA VAL A 266 -9.21 2.62 20.99
C VAL A 266 -8.59 3.59 19.99
N THR A 267 -7.33 4.01 20.21
CA THR A 267 -6.60 4.90 19.29
C THR A 267 -6.52 4.30 17.89
N ARG A 268 -6.10 3.03 17.79
CA ARG A 268 -6.02 2.30 16.52
C ARG A 268 -7.35 2.29 15.76
N TRP A 269 -8.46 2.09 16.47
CA TRP A 269 -9.80 2.08 15.85
C TRP A 269 -10.21 3.46 15.34
N VAL A 270 -10.00 4.51 16.13
CA VAL A 270 -10.35 5.87 15.71
C VAL A 270 -9.48 6.30 14.52
N VAL A 271 -8.15 6.19 14.64
CA VAL A 271 -7.21 6.69 13.63
C VAL A 271 -7.31 5.92 12.31
N ASN A 272 -7.42 4.58 12.35
CA ASN A 272 -7.33 3.77 11.12
C ASN A 272 -8.69 3.45 10.50
N GLU A 273 -9.74 3.30 11.28
CA GLU A 273 -11.03 2.80 10.78
C GLU A 273 -12.10 3.91 10.79
N VAL A 274 -12.27 4.64 11.90
CA VAL A 274 -13.29 5.73 11.99
C VAL A 274 -12.99 6.87 11.03
N LEU A 275 -11.77 7.41 11.06
CA LEU A 275 -11.40 8.53 10.17
C LEU A 275 -11.41 8.11 8.69
N ALA A 276 -11.08 6.85 8.39
CA ALA A 276 -11.19 6.31 7.04
C ALA A 276 -12.65 6.22 6.58
N ALA A 277 -13.57 5.84 7.48
CA ALA A 277 -15.00 5.78 7.19
C ALA A 277 -15.62 7.18 7.02
N ALA A 278 -15.22 8.15 7.85
CA ALA A 278 -15.68 9.53 7.80
C ALA A 278 -15.16 10.29 6.55
N LYS A 279 -13.99 9.93 6.03
CA LYS A 279 -13.30 10.60 4.91
C LYS A 279 -13.05 12.08 5.22
N ASP A 280 -13.80 12.97 4.58
CA ASP A 280 -13.76 14.43 4.76
C ASP A 280 -14.97 14.96 5.55
N ALA A 281 -15.92 14.09 5.91
CA ALA A 281 -17.07 14.46 6.72
C ALA A 281 -16.70 14.47 8.21
N PRO A 282 -17.37 15.29 9.04
CA PRO A 282 -17.24 15.25 10.50
C PRO A 282 -17.58 13.87 11.06
N VAL A 283 -16.83 13.42 12.07
CA VAL A 283 -17.03 12.10 12.68
C VAL A 283 -18.40 11.96 13.36
N ASP A 284 -18.94 13.05 13.90
CA ASP A 284 -20.28 13.12 14.51
C ASP A 284 -21.43 13.02 13.49
N SER A 285 -21.14 13.04 12.19
CA SER A 285 -22.11 12.71 11.14
C SER A 285 -22.36 11.21 11.01
N LEU A 286 -21.48 10.38 11.58
CA LEU A 286 -21.65 8.93 11.59
C LEU A 286 -22.60 8.51 12.73
N PRO A 287 -23.53 7.58 12.49
CA PRO A 287 -24.33 6.90 13.53
C PRO A 287 -23.53 6.18 14.63
N LEU A 288 -22.21 6.02 14.46
CA LEU A 288 -21.31 5.38 15.41
C LEU A 288 -21.12 6.24 16.66
N THR A 289 -21.38 5.69 17.84
CA THR A 289 -21.07 6.35 19.13
C THR A 289 -19.74 5.86 19.72
N GLY A 290 -19.16 6.65 20.62
CA GLY A 290 -17.91 6.28 21.30
C GLY A 290 -18.10 5.04 22.15
N GLU A 291 -19.24 4.92 22.84
CA GLU A 291 -19.56 3.74 23.67
C GLU A 291 -19.61 2.46 22.84
N ALA A 292 -20.24 2.52 21.66
CA ALA A 292 -20.29 1.39 20.73
C ALA A 292 -18.89 1.04 20.20
N LEU A 293 -18.05 2.04 19.90
CA LEU A 293 -16.68 1.81 19.46
C LEU A 293 -15.81 1.17 20.55
N GLY A 294 -15.87 1.68 21.78
CA GLY A 294 -15.14 1.12 22.93
C GLY A 294 -15.58 -0.30 23.24
N ALA A 295 -16.90 -0.57 23.21
CA ALA A 295 -17.44 -1.92 23.36
C ALA A 295 -16.97 -2.87 22.26
N LEU A 296 -16.91 -2.42 21.00
CA LEU A 296 -16.37 -3.20 19.89
C LEU A 296 -14.88 -3.51 20.09
N ALA A 297 -14.07 -2.51 20.46
CA ALA A 297 -12.64 -2.69 20.71
C ALA A 297 -12.39 -3.76 21.78
N ARG A 298 -13.10 -3.66 22.92
CA ARG A 298 -13.07 -4.68 23.99
C ARG A 298 -13.39 -6.07 23.47
N MET A 299 -14.45 -6.22 22.66
CA MET A 299 -14.83 -7.53 22.12
C MET A 299 -13.76 -8.16 21.24
N VAL A 300 -12.93 -7.36 20.57
CA VAL A 300 -11.78 -7.87 19.80
C VAL A 300 -10.67 -8.33 20.74
N ASP A 301 -10.29 -7.50 21.70
CA ASP A 301 -9.15 -7.78 22.58
C ASP A 301 -9.45 -8.95 23.54
N GLU A 302 -10.72 -9.12 23.94
CA GLU A 302 -11.20 -10.28 24.70
C GLU A 302 -11.43 -11.54 23.82
N ASN A 303 -11.07 -11.48 22.53
CA ASN A 303 -11.25 -12.57 21.56
C ASN A 303 -12.70 -13.05 21.42
N VAL A 304 -13.68 -12.19 21.73
CA VAL A 304 -15.10 -12.45 21.45
C VAL A 304 -15.36 -12.37 19.94
N LEU A 305 -14.64 -11.50 19.24
CA LEU A 305 -14.66 -11.33 17.79
C LEU A 305 -13.27 -11.57 17.20
N SER A 306 -13.22 -12.13 15.99
CA SER A 306 -12.02 -12.02 15.15
C SER A 306 -11.92 -10.63 14.54
N ASN A 307 -10.73 -10.22 14.09
CA ASN A 307 -10.53 -8.94 13.42
C ASN A 307 -11.43 -8.76 12.19
N SER A 308 -11.66 -9.82 11.40
CA SER A 308 -12.54 -9.76 10.23
C SER A 308 -14.01 -9.58 10.64
N ALA A 309 -14.45 -10.30 11.68
CA ALA A 309 -15.80 -10.18 12.20
C ALA A 309 -16.04 -8.79 12.84
N ALA A 310 -15.02 -8.21 13.47
CA ALA A 310 -15.09 -6.86 14.03
C ALA A 310 -15.27 -5.79 12.95
N LYS A 311 -14.61 -5.92 11.80
CA LYS A 311 -14.80 -5.01 10.65
C LYS A 311 -16.22 -5.06 10.10
N GLU A 312 -16.83 -6.23 10.11
CA GLU A 312 -18.22 -6.41 9.71
C GLU A 312 -19.20 -5.75 10.69
N VAL A 313 -18.95 -5.85 12.01
CA VAL A 313 -19.74 -5.16 13.03
C VAL A 313 -19.54 -3.65 12.92
N PHE A 314 -18.29 -3.19 12.76
CA PHE A 314 -17.94 -1.79 12.59
C PHE A 314 -18.65 -1.14 11.40
N ALA A 315 -18.66 -1.81 10.23
CA ALA A 315 -19.34 -1.30 9.05
C ALA A 315 -20.84 -1.07 9.30
N GLU A 316 -21.50 -1.96 10.05
CA GLU A 316 -22.90 -1.78 10.41
C GLU A 316 -23.10 -0.66 11.44
N LEU A 317 -22.21 -0.52 12.43
CA LEU A 317 -22.25 0.58 13.38
C LEU A 317 -22.09 1.94 12.69
N VAL A 318 -21.23 2.03 11.68
CA VAL A 318 -21.06 3.26 10.87
C VAL A 318 -22.30 3.51 10.00
N GLU A 319 -22.99 2.49 9.50
CA GLU A 319 -24.18 2.68 8.66
C GLU A 319 -25.44 3.00 9.48
N ARG A 320 -25.60 2.39 10.66
CA ARG A 320 -26.89 2.36 11.39
C ARG A 320 -26.78 2.64 12.88
N GLY A 321 -25.57 2.64 13.44
CA GLY A 321 -25.33 2.70 14.88
C GLY A 321 -25.79 1.43 15.59
N GLY A 322 -25.97 1.53 16.91
CA GLY A 322 -26.46 0.45 17.76
C GLY A 322 -25.37 -0.21 18.62
N ASP A 323 -25.69 -1.40 19.15
CA ASP A 323 -24.83 -2.14 20.08
C ASP A 323 -24.03 -3.23 19.34
N PRO A 324 -22.68 -3.22 19.40
CA PRO A 324 -21.84 -4.25 18.78
C PRO A 324 -22.13 -5.67 19.26
N ALA A 325 -22.55 -5.86 20.52
CA ALA A 325 -22.88 -7.17 21.07
C ALA A 325 -24.14 -7.75 20.44
N GLU A 326 -25.18 -6.92 20.26
CA GLU A 326 -26.42 -7.33 19.60
C GLU A 326 -26.21 -7.59 18.11
N ILE A 327 -25.42 -6.75 17.41
CA ILE A 327 -25.03 -6.99 16.02
C ILE A 327 -24.28 -8.33 15.90
N THR A 328 -23.31 -8.57 16.79
CA THR A 328 -22.52 -9.79 16.83
C THR A 328 -23.39 -11.03 17.01
N LYS A 329 -24.33 -10.98 17.96
CA LYS A 329 -25.26 -12.08 18.26
C LYS A 329 -26.18 -12.34 17.07
N ARG A 330 -26.83 -11.29 16.54
CA ARG A 330 -27.76 -11.38 15.42
C ARG A 330 -27.10 -11.92 14.15
N ARG A 331 -25.85 -11.53 13.88
CA ARG A 331 -25.09 -12.02 12.71
C ARG A 331 -24.31 -13.31 12.98
N GLY A 332 -24.35 -13.84 14.21
CA GLY A 332 -23.65 -15.06 14.60
C GLY A 332 -22.14 -14.97 14.42
N LEU A 333 -21.54 -13.80 14.66
CA LEU A 333 -20.14 -13.48 14.37
C LEU A 333 -19.16 -13.83 15.50
N ARG A 334 -19.67 -14.34 16.63
CA ARG A 334 -18.86 -14.69 17.79
C ARG A 334 -17.80 -15.72 17.42
N GLN A 335 -16.58 -15.49 17.89
CA GLN A 335 -15.45 -16.38 17.70
C GLN A 335 -15.72 -17.72 18.41
N VAL A 336 -15.44 -18.81 17.72
CA VAL A 336 -15.44 -20.18 18.24
C VAL A 336 -14.08 -20.42 18.90
N SER A 337 -14.11 -20.52 20.22
CA SER A 337 -12.93 -20.83 21.07
C SER A 337 -13.09 -22.15 21.82
N ASP A 338 -14.11 -22.94 21.46
CA ASP A 338 -14.32 -24.29 21.99
C ASP A 338 -13.32 -25.26 21.33
N ALA A 339 -12.54 -25.96 22.16
CA ALA A 339 -11.47 -26.83 21.66
C ALA A 339 -12.04 -28.00 20.85
N ASP A 340 -13.13 -28.62 21.31
CA ASP A 340 -13.72 -29.80 20.67
C ASP A 340 -14.31 -29.46 19.29
N ALA A 341 -14.96 -28.30 19.18
CA ALA A 341 -15.46 -27.78 17.90
C ALA A 341 -14.32 -27.49 16.91
N ILE A 342 -13.21 -26.90 17.38
CA ILE A 342 -12.05 -26.63 16.53
C ILE A 342 -11.33 -27.93 16.14
N GLU A 343 -11.16 -28.88 17.07
CA GLU A 343 -10.57 -30.19 16.80
C GLU A 343 -11.40 -30.96 15.77
N THR A 344 -12.74 -30.88 15.84
CA THR A 344 -13.64 -31.47 14.84
C THR A 344 -13.37 -30.89 13.44
N ILE A 345 -13.32 -29.56 13.31
CA ILE A 345 -13.04 -28.91 12.03
C ILE A 345 -11.63 -29.28 11.53
N ILE A 346 -10.64 -29.33 12.41
CA ILE A 346 -9.28 -29.74 12.07
C ILE A 346 -9.28 -31.17 11.53
N ALA A 347 -9.92 -32.12 12.22
CA ALA A 347 -9.97 -33.52 11.80
C ALA A 347 -10.56 -33.65 10.38
N GLU A 348 -11.64 -32.92 10.09
CA GLU A 348 -12.24 -32.92 8.75
C GLU A 348 -11.33 -32.28 7.69
N VAL A 349 -10.59 -31.22 8.02
CA VAL A 349 -9.61 -30.59 7.12
C VAL A 349 -8.47 -31.55 6.81
N LEU A 350 -7.91 -32.22 7.83
CA LEU A 350 -6.82 -33.17 7.65
C LEU A 350 -7.28 -34.38 6.83
N ALA A 351 -8.49 -34.89 7.08
CA ALA A 351 -9.07 -36.00 6.31
C ALA A 351 -9.33 -35.63 4.84
N ALA A 352 -9.64 -34.37 4.54
CA ALA A 352 -9.86 -33.88 3.17
C ALA A 352 -8.55 -33.62 2.40
N HIS A 353 -7.40 -33.59 3.08
CA HIS A 353 -6.10 -33.21 2.51
C HIS A 353 -4.97 -34.18 2.92
N PRO A 354 -5.10 -35.49 2.65
CA PRO A 354 -4.15 -36.51 3.13
C PRO A 354 -2.75 -36.35 2.55
N ASP A 355 -2.63 -35.91 1.29
CA ASP A 355 -1.34 -35.73 0.62
C ASP A 355 -0.54 -34.56 1.24
N GLU A 356 -1.22 -33.47 1.58
CA GLU A 356 -0.61 -32.34 2.28
C GLU A 356 -0.19 -32.72 3.70
N VAL A 357 -0.94 -33.61 4.36
CA VAL A 357 -0.57 -34.11 5.70
C VAL A 357 0.72 -34.92 5.62
N ALA A 358 0.83 -35.82 4.64
CA ALA A 358 2.06 -36.60 4.41
C ALA A 358 3.26 -35.68 4.18
N ARG A 359 3.13 -34.70 3.26
CA ARG A 359 4.20 -33.73 2.95
C ARG A 359 4.60 -32.88 4.16
N TYR A 360 3.65 -32.51 5.02
CA TYR A 360 3.96 -31.77 6.25
C TYR A 360 4.79 -32.63 7.20
N ARG A 361 4.41 -33.90 7.39
CA ARG A 361 5.13 -34.87 8.24
C ARG A 361 6.52 -35.23 7.68
N GLU A 362 6.71 -35.15 6.36
CA GLU A 362 8.02 -35.29 5.70
C GLU A 362 8.96 -34.07 5.91
N GLY A 363 8.49 -33.02 6.59
CA GLY A 363 9.30 -31.87 6.98
C GLY A 363 8.93 -30.56 6.29
N ASN A 364 7.90 -30.54 5.43
CA ASN A 364 7.42 -29.29 4.83
C ASN A 364 6.54 -28.48 5.80
N GLN A 365 7.18 -27.89 6.81
CA GLN A 365 6.54 -27.07 7.86
C GLN A 365 5.77 -25.85 7.30
N GLY A 366 6.04 -25.44 6.06
CA GLY A 366 5.31 -24.36 5.37
C GLY A 366 3.83 -24.66 5.14
N LEU A 367 3.41 -25.94 5.17
CA LEU A 367 2.00 -26.31 4.99
C LEU A 367 1.11 -25.99 6.21
N LEU A 368 1.69 -25.61 7.36
CA LEU A 368 0.89 -25.15 8.50
C LEU A 368 -0.01 -23.96 8.13
N GLY A 369 0.49 -23.04 7.30
CA GLY A 369 -0.28 -21.89 6.81
C GLY A 369 -1.46 -22.30 5.91
N PHE A 370 -1.27 -23.33 5.08
CA PHE A 370 -2.34 -23.90 4.25
C PHE A 370 -3.47 -24.47 5.11
N PHE A 371 -3.13 -25.32 6.07
CA PHE A 371 -4.11 -25.93 6.98
C PHE A 371 -4.82 -24.90 7.87
N MET A 372 -4.08 -23.91 8.39
CA MET A 372 -4.68 -22.76 9.07
C MET A 372 -5.72 -22.08 8.19
N GLY A 373 -5.39 -21.80 6.92
CA GLY A 373 -6.32 -21.20 5.97
C GLY A 373 -7.59 -22.04 5.74
N GLN A 374 -7.48 -23.37 5.67
CA GLN A 374 -8.62 -24.27 5.50
C GLN A 374 -9.54 -24.29 6.73
N VAL A 375 -8.97 -24.35 7.94
CA VAL A 375 -9.75 -24.31 9.18
C VAL A 375 -10.47 -22.97 9.35
N MET A 376 -9.78 -21.86 9.04
CA MET A 376 -10.39 -20.53 9.05
C MET A 376 -11.50 -20.42 8.01
N ARG A 377 -11.34 -21.00 6.82
CA ARG A 377 -12.40 -21.02 5.79
C ARG A 377 -13.61 -21.83 6.24
N ARG A 378 -13.43 -23.05 6.75
CA ARG A 378 -14.54 -23.90 7.20
C ARG A 378 -15.30 -23.32 8.39
N SER A 379 -14.60 -22.67 9.32
CA SER A 379 -15.25 -21.98 10.45
C SER A 379 -15.91 -20.64 10.08
N GLY A 380 -15.86 -20.23 8.80
CA GLY A 380 -16.35 -18.91 8.38
C GLY A 380 -15.57 -17.75 9.03
N GLY A 381 -14.28 -17.95 9.29
CA GLY A 381 -13.40 -16.97 9.96
C GLY A 381 -13.60 -16.86 11.47
N LYS A 382 -14.37 -17.78 12.08
CA LYS A 382 -14.73 -17.74 13.49
C LYS A 382 -13.81 -18.54 14.38
N ALA A 383 -13.02 -19.49 13.88
CA ALA A 383 -12.12 -20.24 14.76
C ALA A 383 -11.05 -19.32 15.38
N ASN A 384 -10.78 -19.46 16.68
CA ASN A 384 -9.72 -18.72 17.34
C ASN A 384 -8.34 -19.07 16.72
N PRO A 385 -7.59 -18.11 16.15
CA PRO A 385 -6.35 -18.41 15.43
C PRO A 385 -5.25 -19.05 16.30
N GLY A 386 -5.11 -18.60 17.55
CA GLY A 386 -4.08 -19.08 18.47
C GLY A 386 -4.36 -20.52 18.92
N LEU A 387 -5.59 -20.79 19.34
CA LEU A 387 -6.05 -22.12 19.70
C LEU A 387 -5.99 -23.07 18.50
N THR A 388 -6.45 -22.62 17.33
CA THR A 388 -6.39 -23.41 16.09
C THR A 388 -4.97 -23.80 15.76
N ARG A 389 -4.01 -22.86 15.79
CA ARG A 389 -2.59 -23.16 15.51
C ARG A 389 -2.06 -24.24 16.44
N ARG A 390 -2.33 -24.13 17.74
CA ARG A 390 -1.88 -25.10 18.76
C ARG A 390 -2.48 -26.49 18.53
N LEU A 391 -3.79 -26.57 18.31
CA LEU A 391 -4.49 -27.83 18.07
C LEU A 391 -4.06 -28.48 16.76
N LEU A 392 -3.87 -27.68 15.71
CA LEU A 392 -3.45 -28.15 14.40
C LEU A 392 -2.01 -28.68 14.43
N GLN A 393 -1.09 -28.01 15.15
CA GLN A 393 0.27 -28.51 15.36
C GLN A 393 0.27 -29.84 16.11
N LYS A 394 -0.56 -29.98 17.15
CA LYS A 394 -0.73 -31.24 17.89
C LYS A 394 -1.26 -32.37 16.99
N ALA A 395 -2.27 -32.07 16.17
CA ALA A 395 -2.90 -33.06 15.27
C ALA A 395 -1.99 -33.49 14.11
N LEU A 396 -1.10 -32.62 13.64
CA LEU A 396 -0.14 -32.93 12.56
C LEU A 396 1.14 -33.60 13.07
N ALA A 397 1.44 -33.50 14.37
CA ALA A 397 2.62 -34.12 14.99
C ALA A 397 2.39 -35.58 15.40
N GLY A 398 1.14 -35.96 15.69
CA GLY A 398 0.70 -37.37 15.67
C GLY A 398 0.43 -37.81 14.24
#